data_AF-A0A7L3M6D5-F1
#
_entry.id   AF-A0A7L3M6D5-F1
#
_cell.length_a   1.000
_cell.length_b   1.000
_cell.length_c   1.000
_cell.angle_alpha   90.00
_cell.angle_beta   90.00
_cell.angle_gamma   90.00
#
_symmetry.space_group_name_H-M   'P 1'
#
loop_
_entity.id
_entity.type
_entity.pdbx_description
1 polymer ?
#
loop_
_entity_poly.entity_id
_entity_poly.type
_entity_poly.pdbx_seq_one_letter_code
_entity_poly.pdbx_strand_id
1 'polypeptide(L)'
;QGRGIFASGSPFPKVTLPNGQTFFPGQGNNAYVFPGVALGVTACGVRHIPEEIFLITAETIAAQVTEQHLAEGRLYPPLGSIREVSLKIAVKVVEWAYKHGLASLYPEPADKETFVKQHIYSSDYDSFVFDDYRWPPAAMQTQNV
;
A
#
# COMPACT_ATOMS: atom_id res chain seq x y z
N GLN A 1 -9.43 6.17 -34.58
CA GLN A 1 -9.17 4.73 -34.82
C GLN A 1 -9.03 3.90 -33.53
N GLY A 2 -8.72 4.49 -32.35
CA GLY A 2 -8.76 3.74 -31.08
C GLY A 2 -7.65 2.71 -30.85
N ARG A 3 -6.60 2.72 -31.70
CA ARG A 3 -5.52 1.72 -31.65
C ARG A 3 -4.33 2.13 -30.76
N GLY A 4 -4.30 3.38 -30.30
CA GLY A 4 -3.21 3.88 -29.48
C GLY A 4 -3.38 3.45 -28.03
N ILE A 5 -2.31 2.91 -27.43
CA ILE A 5 -2.20 2.69 -25.99
C ILE A 5 -1.68 3.98 -25.38
N PHE A 6 -2.43 4.57 -24.45
CA PHE A 6 -2.17 5.93 -23.97
C PHE A 6 -2.15 6.04 -22.45
N ALA A 7 -1.17 6.78 -21.95
CA ALA A 7 -1.13 7.31 -20.58
C ALA A 7 -0.47 8.69 -20.60
N SER A 8 -0.76 9.49 -19.58
CA SER A 8 -0.22 10.84 -19.41
C SER A 8 0.18 11.09 -17.95
N GLY A 9 0.98 12.14 -17.70
CA GLY A 9 1.22 12.61 -16.34
C GLY A 9 0.00 13.36 -15.76
N SER A 10 -0.62 14.21 -16.56
CA SER A 10 -1.79 15.00 -16.17
C SER A 10 -3.11 14.25 -16.43
N PRO A 11 -4.18 14.52 -15.67
CA PRO A 11 -5.52 13.98 -15.94
C PRO A 11 -6.06 14.44 -17.30
N PHE A 12 -6.65 13.51 -18.05
CA PHE A 12 -7.50 13.82 -19.20
C PHE A 12 -8.90 13.23 -19.00
N PRO A 13 -9.96 13.86 -19.53
CA PRO A 13 -11.31 13.32 -19.47
C PRO A 13 -11.42 12.03 -20.31
N LYS A 14 -12.47 11.23 -20.03
CA LYS A 14 -12.80 10.05 -20.84
C LYS A 14 -13.09 10.45 -22.30
N VAL A 15 -12.76 9.57 -23.24
CA VAL A 15 -12.94 9.80 -24.67
C VAL A 15 -13.86 8.73 -25.25
N THR A 16 -14.97 9.14 -25.86
CA THR A 16 -15.86 8.25 -26.60
C THR A 16 -15.57 8.39 -28.09
N LEU A 17 -15.24 7.27 -28.74
CA LEU A 17 -14.96 7.22 -30.17
C LEU A 17 -16.24 7.15 -31.01
N PRO A 18 -16.18 7.44 -32.33
CA PRO A 18 -17.34 7.32 -33.22
C PRO A 18 -17.98 5.93 -33.28
N ASN A 19 -17.24 4.87 -32.91
CA ASN A 19 -17.77 3.49 -32.82
C ASN A 19 -18.52 3.21 -31.50
N GLY A 20 -18.71 4.21 -30.64
CA GLY A 20 -19.37 4.08 -29.33
C GLY A 20 -18.48 3.60 -28.19
N GLN A 21 -17.24 3.15 -28.46
CA GLN A 21 -16.32 2.70 -27.42
C GLN A 21 -15.82 3.89 -26.59
N THR A 22 -15.83 3.75 -25.27
CA THR A 22 -15.35 4.78 -24.33
C THR A 22 -14.07 4.33 -23.66
N PHE A 23 -13.04 5.18 -23.73
CA PHE A 23 -11.73 4.98 -23.13
C PHE A 23 -11.52 5.91 -21.94
N PHE A 24 -10.74 5.44 -20.98
CA PHE A 24 -10.40 6.18 -19.77
C PHE A 24 -8.88 6.30 -19.64
N PRO A 25 -8.27 7.37 -20.20
CA PRO A 25 -6.83 7.60 -20.15
C PRO A 25 -6.26 7.47 -18.74
N GLY A 26 -5.28 6.55 -18.59
CA GLY A 26 -4.59 6.34 -17.32
C GLY A 26 -3.57 7.45 -17.01
N GLN A 27 -3.27 7.63 -15.72
CA GLN A 27 -2.24 8.57 -15.27
C GLN A 27 -1.00 7.84 -14.78
N GLY A 28 0.14 8.08 -15.42
CA GLY A 28 1.45 7.62 -14.97
C GLY A 28 1.96 8.51 -13.84
N ASN A 29 1.37 8.35 -12.65
CA ASN A 29 1.64 9.21 -11.50
C ASN A 29 2.54 8.51 -10.47
N ASN A 30 3.54 9.21 -9.95
CA ASN A 30 4.43 8.70 -8.90
C ASN A 30 3.70 8.35 -7.59
N ALA A 31 2.45 8.82 -7.42
CA ALA A 31 1.56 8.42 -6.33
C ALA A 31 1.31 6.91 -6.25
N TYR A 32 1.49 6.14 -7.34
CA TYR A 32 1.43 4.68 -7.30
C TYR A 32 2.65 4.03 -6.66
N VAL A 33 3.79 4.72 -6.60
CA VAL A 33 5.09 4.16 -6.21
C VAL A 33 5.45 4.56 -4.79
N PHE A 34 5.65 5.86 -4.56
CA PHE A 34 6.28 6.35 -3.34
C PHE A 34 5.57 5.95 -2.05
N PRO A 35 4.22 5.97 -1.95
CA PRO A 35 3.54 5.58 -0.71
C PRO A 35 3.79 4.12 -0.32
N GLY A 36 3.69 3.19 -1.27
CA GLY A 36 3.90 1.76 -1.02
C GLY A 36 5.36 1.42 -0.72
N VAL A 37 6.30 2.01 -1.48
CA VAL A 37 7.74 1.85 -1.23
C VAL A 37 8.11 2.40 0.14
N ALA A 38 7.69 3.62 0.47
CA ALA A 38 7.99 4.23 1.75
C ALA A 38 7.45 3.40 2.91
N LEU A 39 6.19 2.94 2.83
CA LEU A 39 5.59 2.08 3.85
C LEU A 39 6.37 0.77 4.05
N GLY A 40 6.77 0.09 2.97
CA GLY A 40 7.54 -1.15 3.08
C GLY A 40 8.94 -0.94 3.65
N VAL A 41 9.63 0.12 3.20
CA VAL A 41 10.96 0.51 3.66
C VAL A 41 10.95 0.86 5.15
N THR A 42 10.01 1.69 5.59
CA THR A 42 9.91 2.11 7.00
C THR A 42 9.44 0.97 7.89
N ALA A 43 8.50 0.13 7.43
CA ALA A 43 7.98 -0.98 8.24
C ALA A 43 9.09 -1.99 8.62
N CYS A 44 9.95 -2.40 7.69
CA CYS A 44 11.00 -3.40 7.98
C CYS A 44 12.42 -2.82 8.18
N GLY A 45 12.56 -1.49 8.15
CA GLY A 45 13.84 -0.81 8.38
C GLY A 45 14.87 -1.04 7.28
N VAL A 46 14.47 -0.97 6.01
CA VAL A 46 15.41 -1.09 4.88
C VAL A 46 16.42 0.07 4.90
N ARG A 47 17.72 -0.24 4.86
CA ARG A 47 18.80 0.78 4.96
C ARG A 47 19.13 1.47 3.64
N HIS A 48 19.04 0.72 2.53
CA HIS A 48 19.35 1.20 1.20
C HIS A 48 18.28 0.69 0.24
N ILE A 49 17.84 1.54 -0.69
CA ILE A 49 16.77 1.23 -1.64
C ILE A 49 17.42 0.96 -3.01
N PRO A 50 17.67 -0.30 -3.37
CA PRO A 50 18.24 -0.64 -4.67
C PRO A 50 17.16 -0.64 -5.77
N GLU A 51 17.58 -0.68 -7.04
CA GLU A 51 16.69 -0.57 -8.21
C GLU A 51 15.64 -1.69 -8.27
N GLU A 52 15.96 -2.86 -7.73
CA GLU A 52 15.07 -4.02 -7.65
C GLU A 52 13.79 -3.72 -6.87
N ILE A 53 13.84 -2.85 -5.85
CA ILE A 53 12.64 -2.43 -5.12
C ILE A 53 11.68 -1.69 -6.05
N PHE A 54 12.20 -0.84 -6.95
CA PHE A 54 11.38 -0.13 -7.91
C PHE A 54 10.84 -1.04 -9.01
N LEU A 55 11.62 -2.03 -9.45
CA LEU A 55 11.16 -3.05 -10.39
C LEU A 55 10.00 -3.87 -9.81
N ILE A 56 10.15 -4.40 -8.60
CA ILE A 56 9.11 -5.17 -7.90
C ILE A 56 7.87 -4.31 -7.68
N THR A 57 8.05 -3.02 -7.39
CA THR A 57 6.95 -2.07 -7.26
C THR A 57 6.20 -1.92 -8.59
N ALA A 58 6.91 -1.74 -9.71
CA ALA A 58 6.30 -1.62 -11.03
C ALA A 58 5.52 -2.89 -11.43
N GLU A 59 6.09 -4.08 -11.19
CA GLU A 59 5.43 -5.37 -11.39
C GLU A 59 4.17 -5.51 -10.51
N THR A 60 4.25 -5.08 -9.26
CA THR A 60 3.13 -5.13 -8.32
C THR A 60 1.98 -4.21 -8.77
N ILE A 61 2.28 -3.01 -9.24
CA ILE A 61 1.28 -2.07 -9.80
C ILE A 61 0.62 -2.68 -11.04
N ALA A 62 1.41 -3.24 -11.96
CA ALA A 62 0.91 -3.87 -13.18
C ALA A 62 -0.03 -5.03 -12.87
N ALA A 63 0.29 -5.84 -11.85
CA ALA A 63 -0.56 -6.96 -11.40
C ALA A 63 -1.92 -6.51 -10.82
N GLN A 64 -2.10 -5.23 -10.48
CA GLN A 64 -3.40 -4.69 -10.04
C GLN A 64 -4.28 -4.20 -11.21
N VAL A 65 -3.79 -4.26 -12.44
CA VAL A 65 -4.55 -3.90 -13.64
C VAL A 65 -5.34 -5.12 -14.11
N THR A 66 -6.67 -5.04 -14.03
CA THR A 66 -7.56 -6.13 -14.46
C THR A 66 -7.78 -6.11 -15.97
N GLU A 67 -8.29 -7.21 -16.53
CA GLU A 67 -8.70 -7.25 -17.94
C GLU A 67 -9.77 -6.19 -18.27
N GLN A 68 -10.66 -5.88 -17.32
CA GLN A 68 -11.63 -4.81 -17.47
C GLN A 68 -10.94 -3.43 -17.59
N HIS A 69 -9.93 -3.17 -16.76
CA HIS A 69 -9.15 -1.92 -16.86
C HIS A 69 -8.50 -1.81 -18.25
N LEU A 70 -7.92 -2.89 -18.76
CA LEU A 70 -7.30 -2.91 -20.09
C LEU A 70 -8.34 -2.73 -21.21
N ALA A 71 -9.52 -3.35 -21.10
CA ALA A 71 -10.62 -3.18 -22.05
C ALA A 71 -11.14 -1.73 -22.10
N GLU A 72 -11.07 -1.02 -20.99
CA GLU A 72 -11.35 0.41 -20.86
C GLU A 72 -10.17 1.33 -21.28
N GLY A 73 -9.02 0.73 -21.66
CA GLY A 73 -7.80 1.42 -22.06
C GLY A 73 -6.98 2.02 -20.92
N ARG A 74 -7.20 1.56 -19.68
CA ARG A 74 -6.43 1.99 -18.51
C ARG A 74 -5.16 1.16 -18.38
N LEU A 75 -4.02 1.83 -18.21
CA LEU A 75 -2.72 1.18 -17.94
C LEU A 75 -2.37 1.10 -16.45
N TYR A 76 -3.17 1.74 -15.61
CA TYR A 76 -2.96 1.82 -14.16
C TYR A 76 -4.25 1.44 -13.45
N PRO A 77 -4.17 0.88 -12.23
CA PRO A 77 -5.36 0.63 -11.42
C PRO A 77 -6.08 1.95 -11.09
N PRO A 78 -7.37 1.93 -10.75
CA PRO A 78 -8.09 3.15 -10.36
C PRO A 78 -7.47 3.83 -9.14
N LEU A 79 -7.38 5.17 -9.14
CA LEU A 79 -6.84 5.95 -8.01
C LEU A 79 -7.57 5.69 -6.67
N GLY A 80 -8.85 5.33 -6.70
CA GLY A 80 -9.59 4.96 -5.49
C GLY A 80 -9.03 3.73 -4.76
N SER A 81 -8.30 2.86 -5.48
CA SER A 81 -7.66 1.65 -4.93
C SER A 81 -6.23 1.89 -4.44
N ILE A 82 -5.73 3.13 -4.47
CA ILE A 82 -4.31 3.45 -4.23
C ILE A 82 -3.79 2.98 -2.86
N ARG A 83 -4.63 2.97 -1.82
CA ARG A 83 -4.27 2.49 -0.48
C ARG A 83 -4.01 0.98 -0.48
N GLU A 84 -4.84 0.21 -1.18
CA GLU A 84 -4.68 -1.24 -1.32
C GLU A 84 -3.46 -1.57 -2.18
N VAL A 85 -3.25 -0.83 -3.28
CA VAL A 85 -2.05 -0.96 -4.13
C VAL A 85 -0.79 -0.70 -3.30
N SER A 86 -0.79 0.36 -2.47
CA SER A 86 0.34 0.71 -1.60
C SER A 86 0.62 -0.36 -0.55
N LEU A 87 -0.40 -0.95 0.05
CA LEU A 87 -0.27 -2.09 0.98
C LEU A 87 0.40 -3.28 0.28
N LYS A 88 -0.08 -3.66 -0.91
CA LYS A 88 0.49 -4.80 -1.66
C LYS A 88 1.95 -4.57 -2.04
N ILE A 89 2.30 -3.36 -2.47
CA ILE A 89 3.69 -2.95 -2.73
C ILE A 89 4.52 -3.10 -1.45
N ALA A 90 4.05 -2.53 -0.33
CA ALA A 90 4.78 -2.57 0.92
C ALA A 90 5.04 -4.01 1.39
N VAL A 91 4.06 -4.91 1.28
CA VAL A 91 4.24 -6.33 1.60
C VAL A 91 5.30 -6.97 0.71
N LYS A 92 5.27 -6.72 -0.61
CA LYS A 92 6.27 -7.25 -1.55
C LYS A 92 7.68 -6.73 -1.26
N VAL A 93 7.80 -5.45 -0.90
CA VAL A 93 9.07 -4.84 -0.48
C VAL A 93 9.58 -5.49 0.80
N VAL A 94 8.72 -5.71 1.79
CA VAL A 94 9.09 -6.37 3.06
C VAL A 94 9.53 -7.81 2.82
N GLU A 95 8.78 -8.60 2.05
CA GLU A 95 9.15 -9.97 1.68
C GLU A 95 10.52 -10.01 0.99
N TRP A 96 10.74 -9.11 0.03
CA TRP A 96 12.00 -9.04 -0.69
C TRP A 96 13.16 -8.61 0.21
N ALA A 97 12.95 -7.63 1.10
CA ALA A 97 13.97 -7.13 2.01
C ALA A 97 14.46 -8.19 2.99
N TYR A 98 13.56 -9.00 3.57
CA TYR A 98 13.96 -10.12 4.43
C TYR A 98 14.71 -11.19 3.65
N LYS A 99 14.22 -11.58 2.47
CA LYS A 99 14.86 -12.58 1.61
C LYS A 99 16.30 -12.21 1.23
N HIS A 100 16.60 -10.92 1.07
CA HIS A 100 17.92 -10.42 0.66
C HIS A 100 18.75 -9.86 1.82
N GLY A 101 18.30 -10.03 3.07
CA GLY A 101 19.05 -9.57 4.26
C GLY A 101 19.19 -8.05 4.39
N LEU A 102 18.27 -7.28 3.77
CA LEU A 102 18.26 -5.82 3.81
C LEU A 102 17.34 -5.24 4.88
N ALA A 103 16.39 -6.04 5.40
CA ALA A 103 15.57 -5.67 6.54
C ALA A 103 16.43 -5.57 7.81
N SER A 104 16.17 -4.55 8.64
CA SER A 104 16.86 -4.35 9.92
C SER A 104 16.00 -4.63 11.14
N LEU A 105 14.69 -4.77 10.98
CA LEU A 105 13.78 -5.15 12.05
C LEU A 105 13.83 -6.66 12.27
N TYR A 106 13.99 -7.11 13.51
CA TYR A 106 13.99 -8.53 13.87
C TYR A 106 13.26 -8.77 15.20
N PRO A 107 12.63 -9.95 15.39
CA PRO A 107 12.57 -11.09 14.46
C PRO A 107 11.70 -10.82 13.21
N GLU A 108 11.91 -11.60 12.14
CA GLU A 108 11.07 -11.52 10.94
C GLU A 108 9.60 -11.86 11.30
N PRO A 109 8.62 -11.01 10.94
CA PRO A 109 7.22 -11.27 11.24
C PRO A 109 6.73 -12.50 10.47
N ALA A 110 5.95 -13.37 11.12
CA ALA A 110 5.38 -14.54 10.46
C ALA A 110 4.39 -14.15 9.35
N ASP A 111 3.50 -13.20 9.65
CA ASP A 111 2.55 -12.62 8.70
C ASP A 111 2.97 -11.17 8.35
N LYS A 112 3.48 -11.01 7.13
CA LYS A 112 3.99 -9.72 6.62
C LYS A 112 2.84 -8.76 6.31
N GLU A 113 1.68 -9.26 5.88
CA GLU A 113 0.55 -8.40 5.54
C GLU A 113 -0.06 -7.79 6.79
N THR A 114 -0.31 -8.60 7.82
CA THR A 114 -0.81 -8.12 9.11
C THR A 114 0.21 -7.17 9.76
N PHE A 115 1.50 -7.51 9.69
CA PHE A 115 2.57 -6.65 10.16
C PHE A 115 2.57 -5.27 9.49
N VAL A 116 2.48 -5.21 8.15
CA VAL A 116 2.42 -3.93 7.43
C VAL A 116 1.15 -3.15 7.78
N LYS A 117 -0.01 -3.83 7.89
CA LYS A 117 -1.28 -3.17 8.26
C LYS A 117 -1.21 -2.46 9.61
N GLN A 118 -0.48 -3.00 10.58
CA GLN A 118 -0.28 -2.37 11.90
C GLN A 118 0.50 -1.03 11.82
N HIS A 119 1.23 -0.78 10.74
CA HIS A 119 1.99 0.45 10.52
C HIS A 119 1.21 1.48 9.67
N ILE A 120 0.02 1.14 9.19
CA ILE A 120 -0.81 2.04 8.40
C ILE A 120 -1.56 2.99 9.34
N TYR A 121 -1.52 4.28 9.02
CA TYR A 121 -2.30 5.31 9.72
C TYR A 121 -3.81 5.04 9.62
N SER A 122 -4.46 5.02 10.80
CA SER A 122 -5.92 5.02 10.92
C SER A 122 -6.46 6.46 10.94
N SER A 123 -7.54 6.70 10.22
CA SER A 123 -8.25 7.99 10.25
C SER A 123 -9.23 8.10 11.42
N ASP A 124 -9.44 7.01 12.17
CA ASP A 124 -10.36 6.98 13.29
C ASP A 124 -9.77 7.71 14.50
N TYR A 125 -10.63 8.26 15.34
CA TYR A 125 -10.17 8.91 16.57
C TYR A 125 -9.69 7.89 17.59
N ASP A 126 -8.51 8.16 18.17
CA ASP A 126 -8.03 7.42 19.32
C ASP A 126 -8.83 7.74 20.58
N SER A 127 -8.91 6.78 21.50
CA SER A 127 -9.46 7.02 22.84
C SER A 127 -8.43 7.75 23.69
N PHE A 128 -8.85 8.86 24.30
CA PHE A 128 -8.06 9.60 25.29
C PHE A 128 -8.49 9.28 26.74
N VAL A 129 -9.43 8.35 26.91
CA VAL A 129 -9.86 7.88 28.24
C VAL A 129 -8.83 6.90 28.78
N PHE A 130 -8.56 6.95 30.09
CA PHE A 130 -7.68 6.00 30.75
C PHE A 130 -8.21 4.57 30.62
N ASP A 131 -7.30 3.64 30.35
CA ASP A 131 -7.59 2.20 30.40
C ASP A 131 -7.61 1.73 31.86
N ASP A 132 -8.76 1.88 32.52
CA ASP A 132 -8.97 1.42 33.89
C ASP A 132 -9.34 -0.07 33.89
N TYR A 133 -8.51 -0.88 34.57
CA TYR A 133 -8.77 -2.29 34.82
C TYR A 133 -8.56 -2.62 36.30
N ARG A 134 -9.40 -3.51 36.84
CA ARG A 134 -9.36 -3.88 38.25
C ARG A 134 -8.46 -5.07 38.51
N TRP A 135 -7.65 -4.96 39.55
CA TRP A 135 -6.88 -6.08 40.09
C TRP A 135 -7.77 -7.03 40.90
N PRO A 136 -7.33 -8.27 41.17
CA PRO A 136 -8.03 -9.17 42.08
C PRO A 136 -8.30 -8.48 43.43
N PRO A 137 -9.53 -8.56 44.00
CA PRO A 137 -9.91 -7.77 45.18
C PRO A 137 -8.99 -7.92 46.39
N ALA A 138 -8.42 -9.12 46.60
CA ALA A 138 -7.47 -9.37 47.68
C ALA A 138 -6.17 -8.55 47.56
N ALA A 139 -5.75 -8.22 46.34
CA ALA A 139 -4.55 -7.41 46.07
C ALA A 139 -4.85 -5.89 46.07
N MET A 140 -6.12 -5.49 46.10
CA MET A 140 -6.54 -4.08 46.18
C MET A 140 -6.88 -3.63 47.62
N GLN A 141 -6.67 -4.49 48.62
CA GLN A 141 -6.93 -4.12 50.02
C GLN A 141 -5.87 -3.13 50.51
N THR A 142 -6.32 -1.97 50.98
CA THR A 142 -5.45 -0.98 51.63
C THR A 142 -5.31 -1.32 53.11
N GLN A 143 -4.07 -1.32 53.63
CA GLN A 143 -3.85 -1.44 55.08
C GLN A 143 -4.21 -0.13 55.77
N ASN A 144 -4.89 -0.21 56.92
CA ASN A 144 -5.05 0.93 57.81
C ASN A 144 -3.75 1.10 58.60
N VAL A 145 -3.06 2.24 58.41
CA VAL A 145 -1.89 2.65 59.20
C VAL A 145 -2.35 3.47 60.39
#